data_AF-A0A8I1L8K6-F1
#
_entry.id   AF-A0A8I1L8K6-F1
#
_cell.length_a   1.000
_cell.length_b   1.000
_cell.length_c   1.000
_cell.angle_alpha   90.00
_cell.angle_beta   90.00
_cell.angle_gamma   90.00
#
_symmetry.space_group_name_H-M   'P 1'
#
loop_
_entity.id
_entity.type
_entity.pdbx_description
1 polymer ?
#
loop_
_entity_poly.entity_id
_entity_poly.type
_entity_poly.pdbx_seq_one_letter_code
_entity_poly.pdbx_strand_id
1 'polypeptide(L)'
;MWFDGYHRQFGKRLEEFHAVAIPSMLAELSPEQEEQVTQGSKEFPFGAVLDVLNSKHSYEDKGSRILAISGTWMNAASGSQWALGPLSSTAYSERVGIGVRWGEIAFSPLLNVAENLIDAYPTWPGVLREFAENQEDARDYFSQRLKEI
;
A
#
# COMPACT_ATOMS: atom_id res chain seq x y z
N MET A 1 9.94 -17.58 -9.79
CA MET A 1 10.40 -16.17 -9.83
C MET A 1 11.01 -15.76 -8.50
N TRP A 2 11.75 -14.63 -8.45
CA TRP A 2 12.44 -14.13 -7.25
C TRP A 2 11.51 -13.93 -6.04
N PHE A 3 10.25 -13.58 -6.30
CA PHE A 3 9.21 -13.42 -5.27
C PHE A 3 8.81 -14.73 -4.55
N ASP A 4 8.98 -15.90 -5.17
CA ASP A 4 8.63 -17.20 -4.55
C ASP A 4 9.54 -17.54 -3.37
N GLY A 5 10.77 -17.00 -3.36
CA GLY A 5 11.69 -17.09 -2.22
C GLY A 5 11.14 -16.35 -1.00
N TYR A 6 10.65 -15.11 -1.21
CA TYR A 6 10.10 -14.29 -0.14
C TYR A 6 8.81 -14.87 0.43
N HIS A 7 7.91 -15.39 -0.42
CA HIS A 7 6.66 -16.01 0.06
C HIS A 7 6.93 -17.28 0.86
N ARG A 8 7.95 -18.08 0.51
CA ARG A 8 8.34 -19.24 1.33
C ARG A 8 8.86 -18.87 2.71
N GLN A 9 9.57 -17.74 2.84
CA GLN A 9 10.19 -17.33 4.11
C GLN A 9 9.27 -16.46 4.98
N PHE A 10 8.48 -15.59 4.35
CA PHE A 10 7.68 -14.57 5.04
C PHE A 10 6.17 -14.67 4.78
N GLY A 11 5.72 -15.66 3.99
CA GLY A 11 4.32 -15.80 3.57
C GLY A 11 3.32 -15.80 4.72
N LYS A 12 3.65 -16.44 5.85
CA LYS A 12 2.82 -16.42 7.06
C LYS A 12 2.54 -15.01 7.57
N ARG A 13 3.50 -14.09 7.49
CA ARG A 13 3.30 -12.69 7.89
C ARG A 13 2.35 -11.96 6.93
N LEU A 14 2.43 -12.28 5.64
CA LEU A 14 1.50 -11.73 4.66
C LEU A 14 0.08 -12.27 4.88
N GLU A 15 -0.06 -13.56 5.18
CA GLU A 15 -1.33 -14.19 5.53
C GLU A 15 -1.95 -13.57 6.78
N GLU A 16 -1.17 -13.41 7.86
CA GLU A 16 -1.61 -12.74 9.08
C GLU A 16 -2.00 -11.28 8.85
N PHE A 17 -1.21 -10.55 8.04
CA PHE A 17 -1.53 -9.18 7.66
C PHE A 17 -2.87 -9.10 6.93
N HIS A 18 -3.08 -9.99 5.96
CA HIS A 18 -4.30 -10.03 5.17
C HIS A 18 -5.54 -10.46 5.96
N ALA A 19 -5.40 -11.47 6.82
CA ALA A 19 -6.53 -12.08 7.53
C ALA A 19 -6.93 -11.30 8.79
N VAL A 20 -5.99 -10.56 9.40
CA VAL A 20 -6.20 -9.94 10.71
C VAL A 20 -5.96 -8.43 10.67
N ALA A 21 -4.77 -8.01 10.22
CA ALA A 21 -4.38 -6.60 10.33
C ALA A 21 -5.23 -5.70 9.40
N ILE A 22 -5.37 -6.07 8.12
CA ILE A 22 -6.17 -5.29 7.17
C ILE A 22 -7.62 -5.14 7.66
N PRO A 23 -8.39 -6.20 7.97
CA PRO A 23 -9.76 -6.05 8.43
C PRO A 23 -9.86 -5.20 9.70
N SER A 24 -8.95 -5.38 10.66
CA SER A 24 -8.95 -4.58 11.89
C SER A 24 -8.70 -3.10 11.62
N MET A 25 -7.82 -2.76 10.69
CA MET A 25 -7.49 -1.36 10.37
C MET A 25 -8.59 -0.69 9.56
N LEU A 26 -9.21 -1.42 8.62
CA LEU A 26 -10.30 -0.88 7.81
C LEU A 26 -11.58 -0.66 8.64
N ALA A 27 -11.81 -1.47 9.68
CA ALA A 27 -12.95 -1.31 10.59
C ALA A 27 -12.93 -0.01 11.42
N GLU A 28 -11.78 0.69 11.47
CA GLU A 28 -11.65 1.99 12.14
C GLU A 28 -11.90 3.18 11.20
N LEU A 29 -12.06 2.93 9.90
CA LEU A 29 -12.43 3.96 8.94
C LEU A 29 -13.91 4.34 9.10
N SER A 30 -14.26 5.56 8.69
CA SER A 30 -15.67 5.89 8.47
C SER A 30 -16.26 5.01 7.35
N PRO A 31 -17.59 4.74 7.35
CA PRO A 31 -18.21 3.92 6.32
C PRO A 31 -17.91 4.41 4.89
N GLU A 32 -17.87 5.72 4.67
CA GLU A 32 -17.56 6.32 3.38
C GLU A 32 -16.10 6.06 2.96
N GLN A 33 -15.16 6.15 3.90
CA GLN A 33 -13.75 5.86 3.65
C GLN A 33 -13.52 4.36 3.40
N GLU A 34 -14.17 3.50 4.19
CA GLU A 34 -14.09 2.05 4.01
C GLU A 34 -14.62 1.65 2.62
N GLU A 35 -15.77 2.19 2.21
CA GLU A 35 -16.32 1.96 0.87
C GLU A 35 -15.37 2.46 -0.21
N GLN A 36 -14.83 3.67 -0.07
CA GLN A 36 -13.87 4.24 -1.02
C GLN A 36 -12.64 3.34 -1.23
N VAL A 37 -12.10 2.80 -0.13
CA VAL A 37 -10.93 1.92 -0.13
C VAL A 37 -11.27 0.56 -0.72
N THR A 38 -12.36 -0.07 -0.27
CA THR A 38 -12.69 -1.46 -0.63
C THR A 38 -13.27 -1.60 -2.03
N GLN A 39 -13.98 -0.59 -2.53
CA GLN A 39 -14.50 -0.56 -3.91
C GLN A 39 -13.48 -0.03 -4.93
N GLY A 40 -12.32 0.46 -4.46
CA GLY A 40 -11.28 0.97 -5.35
C GLY A 40 -11.74 2.19 -6.15
N SER A 41 -12.25 3.21 -5.45
CA SER A 41 -12.78 4.41 -6.11
C SER A 41 -11.74 5.06 -7.04
N LYS A 42 -12.20 5.84 -8.03
CA LYS A 42 -11.29 6.51 -8.98
C LYS A 42 -10.33 7.50 -8.29
N GLU A 43 -10.69 8.06 -7.15
CA GLU A 43 -9.80 8.96 -6.41
C GLU A 43 -9.15 8.19 -5.27
N PHE A 44 -7.88 8.51 -5.00
CA PHE A 44 -7.14 7.96 -3.87
C PHE A 44 -7.85 8.36 -2.55
N PRO A 45 -7.91 7.47 -1.55
CA PRO A 45 -8.51 7.74 -0.24
C PRO A 45 -7.69 8.71 0.62
N PHE A 46 -7.52 9.93 0.13
CA PHE A 46 -6.70 11.00 0.71
C PHE A 46 -7.10 11.30 2.15
N GLY A 47 -8.40 11.43 2.42
CA GLY A 47 -8.92 11.72 3.75
C GLY A 47 -8.54 10.66 4.78
N ALA A 48 -8.67 9.37 4.41
CA ALA A 48 -8.32 8.26 5.30
C ALA A 48 -6.83 8.27 5.68
N VAL A 49 -5.94 8.51 4.70
CA VAL A 49 -4.50 8.59 4.96
C VAL A 49 -4.14 9.84 5.78
N LEU A 50 -4.80 10.98 5.51
CA LEU A 50 -4.63 12.21 6.28
C LEU A 50 -4.99 12.02 7.76
N ASP A 51 -6.10 11.33 8.03
CA ASP A 51 -6.55 11.02 9.39
C ASP A 51 -5.52 10.16 10.14
N VAL A 52 -4.95 9.15 9.46
CA VAL A 52 -3.87 8.32 10.03
C VAL A 52 -2.63 9.16 10.32
N LEU A 53 -2.20 10.03 9.41
CA LEU A 53 -1.03 10.89 9.60
C LEU A 53 -1.20 11.82 10.81
N ASN A 54 -2.39 12.38 11.01
CA ASN A 54 -2.71 13.30 12.10
C ASN A 54 -3.09 12.59 13.42
N SER A 55 -3.23 11.27 13.40
CA SER A 55 -3.58 10.48 14.59
C SER A 55 -2.45 10.40 15.64
N LYS A 56 -2.79 9.88 16.83
CA LYS A 56 -1.85 9.58 17.91
C LYS A 56 -1.22 8.18 17.84
N HIS A 57 -1.46 7.43 16.76
CA HIS A 57 -0.89 6.11 16.55
C HIS A 57 0.65 6.17 16.53
N SER A 58 1.31 5.05 16.88
CA SER A 58 2.77 4.94 16.77
C SER A 58 3.21 4.98 15.32
N TYR A 59 4.51 5.17 15.08
CA TYR A 59 5.08 5.20 13.74
C TYR A 59 4.77 3.91 12.96
N GLU A 60 4.98 2.76 13.58
CA GLU A 60 4.76 1.44 12.98
C GLU A 60 3.28 1.18 12.69
N ASP A 61 2.40 1.61 13.60
CA ASP A 61 0.96 1.48 13.44
C ASP A 61 0.45 2.40 12.30
N LYS A 62 0.94 3.64 12.22
CA LYS A 62 0.67 4.53 11.06
C LYS A 62 1.14 3.89 9.76
N GLY A 63 2.37 3.36 9.72
CA GLY A 63 2.91 2.71 8.53
C GLY A 63 2.04 1.55 8.06
N SER A 64 1.60 0.71 9.01
CA SER A 64 0.76 -0.45 8.73
C SER A 64 -0.64 -0.06 8.23
N ARG A 65 -1.23 1.01 8.79
CA ARG A 65 -2.55 1.53 8.39
C ARG A 65 -2.51 2.18 7.01
N ILE A 66 -1.51 3.01 6.74
CA ILE A 66 -1.34 3.62 5.41
C ILE A 66 -1.09 2.53 4.36
N LEU A 67 -0.29 1.52 4.69
CA LEU A 67 -0.10 0.34 3.85
C LEU A 67 -1.44 -0.36 3.56
N ALA A 68 -2.23 -0.67 4.60
CA ALA A 68 -3.51 -1.36 4.47
C ALA A 68 -4.50 -0.55 3.59
N ILE A 69 -4.63 0.75 3.82
CA ILE A 69 -5.49 1.66 3.03
C ILE A 69 -5.04 1.67 1.58
N SER A 70 -3.76 1.98 1.34
CA SER A 70 -3.23 2.20 -0.01
C SER A 70 -3.26 0.92 -0.83
N GLY A 71 -2.83 -0.20 -0.23
CA GLY A 71 -2.77 -1.47 -0.95
C GLY A 71 -4.14 -2.12 -1.16
N THR A 72 -5.08 -1.96 -0.22
CA THR A 72 -6.47 -2.43 -0.43
C THR A 72 -7.12 -1.66 -1.57
N TRP A 73 -7.02 -0.34 -1.55
CA TRP A 73 -7.50 0.52 -2.63
C TRP A 73 -6.83 0.17 -3.96
N MET A 74 -5.51 -0.02 -3.98
CA MET A 74 -4.79 -0.36 -5.21
C MET A 74 -5.25 -1.70 -5.79
N ASN A 75 -5.42 -2.71 -4.95
CA ASN A 75 -5.89 -4.03 -5.37
C ASN A 75 -7.30 -3.97 -5.97
N ALA A 76 -8.21 -3.26 -5.30
CA ALA A 76 -9.58 -3.07 -5.79
C ALA A 76 -9.61 -2.26 -7.10
N ALA A 77 -8.81 -1.21 -7.21
CA ALA A 77 -8.87 -0.25 -8.30
C ALA A 77 -8.08 -0.68 -9.56
N SER A 78 -7.06 -1.54 -9.42
CA SER A 78 -6.16 -1.92 -10.52
C SER A 78 -6.06 -3.41 -10.81
N GLY A 79 -6.62 -4.27 -9.96
CA GLY A 79 -6.42 -5.72 -10.04
C GLY A 79 -5.04 -6.18 -9.58
N SER A 80 -4.26 -5.32 -8.92
CA SER A 80 -3.03 -5.74 -8.23
C SER A 80 -3.34 -6.74 -7.13
N GLN A 81 -2.28 -7.42 -6.67
CA GLN A 81 -2.36 -8.36 -5.57
C GLN A 81 -1.32 -8.01 -4.52
N TRP A 82 -1.65 -8.28 -3.26
CA TRP A 82 -0.67 -8.25 -2.20
C TRP A 82 0.51 -9.18 -2.50
N ALA A 83 1.73 -8.72 -2.20
CA ALA A 83 2.93 -9.51 -2.38
C ALA A 83 4.02 -9.11 -1.38
N LEU A 84 4.94 -10.05 -1.16
CA LEU A 84 6.20 -9.79 -0.47
C LEU A 84 7.30 -9.53 -1.48
N GLY A 85 8.12 -8.51 -1.24
CA GLY A 85 9.22 -8.13 -2.11
C GLY A 85 10.25 -7.24 -1.42
N PRO A 86 11.33 -6.86 -2.12
CA PRO A 86 12.34 -5.97 -1.57
C PRO A 86 11.76 -4.56 -1.35
N LEU A 87 12.11 -3.92 -0.24
CA LEU A 87 11.62 -2.57 0.07
C LEU A 87 12.37 -1.45 -0.66
N SER A 88 13.48 -1.77 -1.32
CA SER A 88 14.27 -0.85 -2.14
C SER A 88 14.61 -1.49 -3.48
N SER A 89 14.71 -0.67 -4.52
CA SER A 89 15.15 -1.06 -5.87
C SER A 89 16.67 -1.24 -5.99
N THR A 90 17.43 -1.01 -4.91
CA THR A 90 18.87 -1.27 -4.89
C THR A 90 19.15 -2.76 -4.93
N ALA A 91 20.17 -3.16 -5.70
CA ALA A 91 20.55 -4.56 -5.93
C ALA A 91 20.95 -5.36 -4.68
N TYR A 92 21.01 -4.71 -3.51
CA TYR A 92 21.39 -5.28 -2.21
C TYR A 92 20.41 -4.92 -1.09
N SER A 93 19.15 -4.60 -1.41
CA SER A 93 18.15 -4.34 -0.37
C SER A 93 17.93 -5.58 0.50
N GLU A 94 18.47 -5.58 1.72
CA GLU A 94 18.27 -6.65 2.69
C GLU A 94 16.86 -6.62 3.32
N ARG A 95 16.17 -5.48 3.23
CA ARG A 95 14.81 -5.34 3.76
C ARG A 95 13.79 -5.91 2.78
N VAL A 96 12.96 -6.82 3.30
CA VAL A 96 11.80 -7.41 2.63
C VAL A 96 10.54 -6.93 3.35
N GLY A 97 9.50 -6.61 2.61
CA GLY A 97 8.24 -6.21 3.21
C GLY A 97 7.05 -6.37 2.26
N ILE A 98 5.91 -5.88 2.74
CA ILE A 98 4.62 -6.02 2.06
C ILE A 98 4.43 -4.86 1.10
N GLY A 99 3.93 -5.20 -0.08
CA GLY A 99 3.60 -4.27 -1.15
C GLY A 99 2.51 -4.84 -2.04
N VAL A 100 2.39 -4.28 -3.24
CA VAL A 100 1.45 -4.74 -4.27
C VAL A 100 2.19 -5.07 -5.55
N ARG A 101 1.72 -6.09 -6.26
CA ARG A 101 2.23 -6.52 -7.57
C ARG A 101 1.15 -6.49 -8.64
N TRP A 102 1.53 -6.14 -9.85
CA TRP A 102 0.67 -6.22 -11.05
C TRP A 102 1.16 -7.34 -11.95
N GLY A 103 0.73 -8.57 -11.68
CA GLY A 103 1.26 -9.75 -12.35
C GLY A 103 2.79 -9.82 -12.27
N GLU A 104 3.43 -10.08 -13.41
CA GLU A 104 4.89 -10.07 -13.55
C GLU A 104 5.45 -8.71 -14.02
N ILE A 105 4.60 -7.68 -14.12
CA ILE A 105 4.97 -6.38 -14.70
C ILE A 105 5.79 -5.56 -13.71
N ALA A 106 5.29 -5.43 -12.48
CA ALA A 106 5.87 -4.53 -11.48
C ALA A 106 5.50 -4.92 -10.04
N PHE A 107 6.33 -4.46 -9.11
CA PHE A 107 6.10 -4.51 -7.67
C PHE A 107 6.31 -3.13 -7.07
N SER A 108 5.38 -2.68 -6.23
CA SER A 108 5.47 -1.45 -5.44
C SER A 108 5.68 -1.77 -3.96
N PRO A 109 6.81 -1.34 -3.34
CA PRO A 109 7.13 -1.62 -1.95
C PRO A 109 6.37 -0.69 -0.98
N LEU A 110 5.04 -0.83 -0.92
CA LEU A 110 4.16 0.11 -0.23
C LEU A 110 4.54 0.42 1.22
N LEU A 111 5.10 -0.54 1.98
CA LEU A 111 5.54 -0.27 3.35
C LEU A 111 6.60 0.83 3.41
N ASN A 112 7.60 0.79 2.53
CA ASN A 112 8.65 1.82 2.48
C ASN A 112 8.09 3.15 1.99
N VAL A 113 7.12 3.13 1.07
CA VAL A 113 6.44 4.35 0.60
C VAL A 113 5.65 4.99 1.75
N ALA A 114 4.97 4.19 2.57
CA ALA A 114 4.24 4.66 3.76
C ALA A 114 5.18 5.24 4.83
N GLU A 115 6.30 4.57 5.13
CA GLU A 115 7.35 5.06 6.03
C GLU A 115 7.85 6.45 5.59
N ASN A 116 8.22 6.59 4.30
CA ASN A 116 8.67 7.86 3.74
C ASN A 116 7.62 8.97 3.83
N LEU A 117 6.34 8.65 3.63
CA LEU A 117 5.25 9.60 3.76
C LEU A 117 5.14 10.11 5.21
N ILE A 118 5.22 9.21 6.20
CA ILE A 118 5.16 9.58 7.62
C ILE A 118 6.33 10.48 8.00
N ASP A 119 7.52 10.20 7.50
CA ASP A 119 8.73 10.99 7.79
C ASP A 119 8.68 12.38 7.16
N ALA A 120 8.19 12.49 5.91
CA ALA A 120 8.16 13.74 5.17
C ALA A 120 7.01 14.67 5.59
N TYR A 121 5.84 14.11 5.91
CA TYR A 121 4.60 14.87 6.12
C TYR A 121 4.68 15.99 7.17
N PRO A 122 5.31 15.79 8.35
CA PRO A 122 5.41 16.85 9.37
C PRO A 122 6.16 18.10 8.89
N THR A 123 7.13 17.92 7.98
CA THR A 123 7.95 19.02 7.44
C THR A 123 7.32 19.60 6.18
N TRP A 124 6.68 18.76 5.37
CA TRP A 124 6.07 19.15 4.11
C TRP A 124 4.73 18.45 3.91
N PRO A 125 3.62 19.04 4.40
CA PRO A 125 2.29 18.42 4.27
C PRO A 125 1.84 18.22 2.81
N GLY A 126 2.40 18.99 1.87
CA GLY A 126 2.12 18.83 0.42
C GLY A 126 2.52 17.48 -0.15
N VAL A 127 3.44 16.76 0.51
CA VAL A 127 3.88 15.42 0.11
C VAL A 127 2.72 14.42 0.04
N LEU A 128 1.66 14.61 0.83
CA LEU A 128 0.49 13.72 0.78
C LEU A 128 -0.26 13.82 -0.56
N ARG A 129 -0.30 15.00 -1.17
CA ARG A 129 -0.89 15.17 -2.50
C ARG A 129 -0.09 14.43 -3.55
N GLU A 130 1.24 14.61 -3.55
CA GLU A 130 2.12 13.91 -4.49
C GLU A 130 2.06 12.39 -4.27
N PHE A 131 1.98 11.95 -3.02
CA PHE A 131 1.78 10.54 -2.70
C PHE A 131 0.49 10.01 -3.32
N ALA A 132 -0.63 10.72 -3.16
CA ALA A 132 -1.93 10.32 -3.72
C ALA A 132 -1.91 10.27 -5.26
N GLU A 133 -1.39 11.32 -5.91
CA GLU A 133 -1.26 11.39 -7.38
C GLU A 133 -0.41 10.22 -7.91
N ASN A 134 0.73 9.93 -7.26
CA ASN A 134 1.57 8.79 -7.64
C ASN A 134 0.86 7.43 -7.52
N GLN A 135 -0.03 7.25 -6.52
CA GLN A 135 -0.82 6.02 -6.41
C GLN A 135 -1.84 5.91 -7.55
N GLU A 136 -2.51 7.01 -7.92
CA GLU A 136 -3.44 7.05 -9.04
C GLU A 136 -2.77 6.79 -10.39
N ASP A 137 -1.62 7.42 -10.63
CA ASP A 137 -0.83 7.21 -11.85
C ASP A 137 -0.37 5.75 -11.97
N ALA A 138 0.11 5.16 -10.87
CA ALA A 138 0.51 3.75 -10.84
C ALA A 138 -0.69 2.83 -11.13
N ARG A 139 -1.84 3.08 -10.49
CA ARG A 139 -3.08 2.33 -10.74
C ARG A 139 -3.46 2.38 -12.21
N ASP A 140 -3.54 3.57 -12.80
CA ASP A 140 -3.99 3.75 -14.18
C ASP A 140 -3.03 3.10 -15.17
N TYR A 141 -1.73 3.36 -15.02
CA TYR A 141 -0.71 2.77 -15.88
C TYR A 141 -0.73 1.24 -15.84
N PHE A 142 -0.66 0.63 -14.65
CA PHE A 142 -0.54 -0.82 -14.56
C PHE A 142 -1.86 -1.55 -14.81
N SER A 143 -3.01 -0.96 -14.45
CA SER A 143 -4.32 -1.55 -14.78
C SER A 143 -4.57 -1.62 -16.29
N GLN A 144 -4.11 -0.61 -17.03
CA GLN A 144 -4.15 -0.66 -18.50
C GLN A 144 -3.24 -1.77 -19.02
N ARG A 145 -2.00 -1.83 -18.55
CA ARG A 145 -1.02 -2.82 -19.01
C ARG A 145 -1.45 -4.26 -18.74
N LEU A 146 -2.16 -4.52 -17.64
CA LEU A 146 -2.73 -5.83 -17.35
C LEU A 146 -3.82 -6.26 -18.34
N LYS A 147 -4.53 -5.33 -18.98
CA LYS A 147 -5.57 -5.63 -19.98
C LYS A 147 -4.99 -5.92 -21.37
N GLU A 148 -3.72 -5.55 -21.60
CA GLU A 148 -3.01 -5.75 -22.86
C GLU A 148 -2.34 -7.14 -22.96
N ILE A 149 -2.39 -7.93 -21.88
CA ILE A 149 -1.80 -9.27 -21.75
C ILE A 149 -2.92 -10.32 -21.82
#